data_AF-A0A815VFH1-F1
#
_entry.id   AF-A0A815VFH1-F1
#
_cell.length_a   1.000
_cell.length_b   1.000
_cell.length_c   1.000
_cell.angle_alpha   90.00
_cell.angle_beta   90.00
_cell.angle_gamma   90.00
#
_symmetry.space_group_name_H-M   'P 1'
#
loop_
_entity.id
_entity.type
_entity.pdbx_description
1 polymer ?
#
loop_
_entity_poly.entity_id
_entity_poly.type
_entity_poly.pdbx_seq_one_letter_code
_entity_poly.pdbx_strand_id
1 'polypeptide(L)'
;MASTTRKKRPCSKCDKAAGIFTCFGCQKDFCYRHVAEHRQELNKQMDELTTNHDQLQQTIVEQEAQPNCHPLIQKINEWEQESINKMH
;
A
#
# COMPACT_ATOMS: atom_id res chain seq x y z
N MET A 1 21.15 -19.11 41.36
CA MET A 1 21.31 -18.29 40.13
C MET A 1 20.62 -19.04 38.99
N ALA A 2 19.37 -18.72 38.67
CA ALA A 2 18.67 -19.37 37.57
C ALA A 2 19.09 -18.70 36.25
N SER A 3 19.95 -19.36 35.48
CA SER A 3 20.29 -18.95 34.12
C SER A 3 19.07 -19.15 33.23
N THR A 4 18.30 -18.10 33.00
CA THR A 4 17.25 -18.09 31.97
C THR A 4 17.91 -18.23 30.61
N THR A 5 18.03 -19.46 30.11
CA THR A 5 18.34 -19.72 28.70
C THR A 5 17.16 -19.22 27.87
N ARG A 6 17.23 -17.97 27.38
CA ARG A 6 16.26 -17.47 26.39
C ARG A 6 16.42 -18.37 25.16
N LYS A 7 15.50 -19.33 24.97
CA LYS A 7 15.44 -20.18 23.78
C LYS A 7 15.44 -19.24 22.58
N LYS A 8 16.57 -19.14 21.87
CA LYS A 8 16.69 -18.28 20.70
C LYS A 8 15.69 -18.81 19.67
N ARG A 9 14.68 -18.02 19.35
CA ARG A 9 13.68 -18.38 18.34
C ARG A 9 14.39 -18.50 16.99
N PRO A 10 14.05 -19.49 16.15
CA PRO A 10 14.66 -19.63 14.84
C PRO A 10 14.30 -18.46 13.92
N CYS A 11 15.12 -18.23 12.91
CA CYS A 11 14.84 -17.24 11.89
C CYS A 11 13.61 -17.62 11.06
N SER A 12 12.57 -16.78 11.11
CA SER A 12 11.27 -16.96 10.46
C SER A 12 11.30 -17.15 8.94
N LYS A 13 12.43 -16.89 8.29
CA LYS A 13 12.62 -17.05 6.84
C LYS A 13 13.38 -18.32 6.45
N CYS A 14 14.21 -18.88 7.32
CA CYS A 14 15.04 -20.04 6.95
C CYS A 14 15.10 -21.16 7.96
N ASP A 15 14.58 -20.96 9.17
CA ASP A 15 14.50 -21.91 10.29
C ASP A 15 15.82 -22.58 10.73
N LYS A 16 16.94 -22.21 10.11
CA LYS A 16 18.27 -22.81 10.30
C LYS A 16 19.13 -22.05 11.29
N ALA A 17 19.02 -20.73 11.29
CA ALA A 17 19.85 -19.86 12.12
C ALA A 17 19.03 -19.33 13.31
N ALA A 18 19.68 -19.16 14.45
CA ALA A 18 19.10 -18.45 15.58
C ALA A 18 18.72 -17.02 15.16
N GLY A 19 17.49 -16.63 15.45
CA GLY A 19 17.05 -15.25 15.34
C GLY A 19 17.88 -14.38 16.26
N ILE A 20 18.59 -13.42 15.67
CA ILE A 20 19.41 -12.44 16.40
C ILE A 20 18.68 -11.11 16.55
N PHE A 21 17.67 -10.88 15.71
CA PHE A 21 16.92 -9.65 15.65
C PHE A 21 15.43 -9.97 15.58
N THR A 22 14.64 -9.28 16.40
CA THR A 22 13.17 -9.36 16.40
C THR A 22 12.61 -8.11 15.75
N CYS A 23 11.83 -8.28 14.68
CA CYS A 23 10.99 -7.20 14.16
C CYS A 23 9.71 -7.15 15.00
N PHE A 24 9.54 -6.10 15.81
CA PHE A 24 8.36 -5.95 16.66
C PHE A 24 7.08 -5.69 15.85
N GLY A 25 7.16 -4.96 14.74
CA GLY A 25 6.00 -4.71 13.88
C GLY A 25 5.45 -5.99 13.25
N CYS A 26 6.34 -6.88 12.79
CA CYS A 26 5.94 -8.16 12.20
C CYS A 26 5.85 -9.31 13.21
N GLN A 27 6.28 -9.09 14.45
CA GLN A 27 6.41 -10.10 15.52
C GLN A 27 7.22 -11.35 15.09
N LYS A 28 8.26 -11.15 14.27
CA LYS A 28 9.08 -12.20 13.66
C LYS A 28 10.54 -12.05 14.01
N ASP A 29 11.22 -13.17 14.22
CA ASP A 29 12.65 -13.23 14.47
C ASP A 29 13.41 -13.55 13.18
N PHE A 30 14.55 -12.90 12.96
CA PHE A 30 15.37 -13.04 11.76
C PHE A 30 16.85 -13.22 12.11
N CYS A 31 17.56 -13.97 11.26
CA CYS A 31 19.03 -13.99 11.29
C CYS A 31 19.60 -12.76 10.58
N TYR A 32 20.91 -12.52 10.71
CA TYR A 32 21.59 -11.35 10.16
C TYR A 32 21.32 -11.10 8.67
N ARG A 33 21.27 -12.16 7.86
CA ARG A 33 21.00 -12.03 6.42
C ARG A 33 19.55 -11.64 6.15
N HIS A 34 18.62 -12.37 6.74
CA HIS A 34 17.20 -12.17 6.45
C HIS A 34 16.60 -10.92 7.10
N VAL A 35 17.24 -10.32 8.12
CA VAL A 35 16.82 -9.00 8.62
C VAL A 35 17.09 -7.89 7.59
N ALA A 36 18.21 -7.95 6.86
CA ALA A 36 18.51 -6.96 5.83
C ALA A 36 17.52 -7.08 4.66
N GLU A 37 17.27 -8.30 4.20
CA GLU A 37 16.27 -8.58 3.17
C GLU A 37 14.86 -8.16 3.62
N HIS A 38 14.49 -8.42 4.88
CA HIS A 38 13.20 -8.01 5.43
C HIS A 38 13.04 -6.48 5.44
N ARG A 39 14.09 -5.73 5.79
CA ARG A 39 14.06 -4.27 5.76
C ARG A 39 13.94 -3.73 4.33
N GLN A 40 14.65 -4.33 3.38
CA GLN A 40 14.55 -3.96 1.98
C GLN A 40 13.13 -4.19 1.43
N GLU A 41 12.52 -5.32 1.78
CA GLU A 41 11.14 -5.62 1.40
C GLU A 41 10.15 -4.61 2.01
N LEU A 42 10.31 -4.25 3.29
CA LEU A 42 9.48 -3.23 3.92
C LEU A 42 9.62 -1.86 3.25
N ASN A 43 10.83 -1.47 2.85
CA ASN A 43 11.05 -0.22 2.11
C ASN A 43 10.33 -0.25 0.76
N LYS A 44 10.45 -1.36 0.01
CA LYS A 44 9.76 -1.52 -1.28
C LYS A 44 8.24 -1.39 -1.13
N GLN A 45 7.66 -2.02 -0.11
CA GLN A 45 6.22 -1.90 0.17
C GLN A 45 5.82 -0.46 0.51
N MET A 46 6.66 0.27 1.25
CA MET A 46 6.40 1.68 1.55
C MET A 46 6.45 2.57 0.31
N ASP A 47 7.43 2.33 -0.58
CA ASP A 47 7.55 3.07 -1.84
C ASP A 47 6.35 2.81 -2.75
N GLU A 48 5.87 1.57 -2.82
CA GLU A 48 4.66 1.18 -3.57
C GLU A 48 3.40 1.85 -2.99
N LEU A 49 3.24 1.85 -1.67
CA LEU A 49 2.12 2.52 -1.00
C LEU A 49 2.12 4.04 -1.24
N THR A 50 3.29 4.67 -1.18
CA THR A 50 3.45 6.10 -1.45
C THR A 50 3.08 6.42 -2.90
N THR A 51 3.58 5.64 -3.86
CA THR A 51 3.26 5.81 -5.28
C THR A 51 1.77 5.67 -5.54
N ASN A 52 1.12 4.66 -4.96
CA ASN A 52 -0.32 4.44 -5.11
C ASN A 52 -1.14 5.58 -4.48
N HIS A 53 -0.71 6.08 -3.32
CA HIS A 53 -1.33 7.22 -2.66
C HIS A 53 -1.26 8.47 -3.55
N ASP A 54 -0.08 8.78 -4.10
CA ASP A 54 0.12 9.96 -4.96
C ASP A 54 -0.71 9.87 -6.24
N GLN A 55 -0.78 8.70 -6.87
CA GLN A 55 -1.64 8.45 -8.03
C GLN A 55 -3.12 8.64 -7.71
N LEU A 56 -3.58 8.14 -6.56
CA LEU A 56 -4.96 8.30 -6.12
C LEU A 56 -5.27 9.78 -5.87
N GLN A 57 -4.38 10.48 -5.17
CA GLN A 57 -4.54 11.91 -4.90
C GLN A 57 -4.59 12.72 -6.20
N GLN A 58 -3.70 12.44 -7.15
CA GLN A 58 -3.72 13.06 -8.47
C GLN A 58 -5.04 12.80 -9.19
N THR A 59 -5.50 11.55 -9.19
CA THR A 59 -6.77 11.15 -9.82
C THR A 59 -7.96 11.91 -9.24
N ILE A 60 -8.00 12.09 -7.91
CA ILE A 60 -9.07 12.85 -7.24
C ILE A 60 -9.02 14.33 -7.65
N VAL A 61 -7.84 14.95 -7.62
CA VAL A 61 -7.67 16.36 -7.98
C VAL A 61 -8.05 16.61 -9.44
N GLU A 62 -7.68 15.71 -10.36
CA GLU A 62 -8.04 15.80 -11.78
C GLU A 62 -9.56 15.70 -11.98
N GLN A 63 -10.23 14.81 -11.25
CA GLN A 63 -11.69 14.68 -11.28
C GLN A 63 -12.40 15.92 -10.73
N GLU A 64 -11.90 16.50 -9.63
CA GLU A 64 -12.44 17.74 -9.06
C GLU A 64 -12.24 18.95 -9.96
N ALA A 65 -11.12 19.01 -10.69
CA ALA A 65 -10.84 20.08 -11.64
C ALA A 65 -11.70 19.99 -12.92
N GLN A 66 -12.10 18.79 -13.33
CA GLN A 66 -12.89 18.56 -14.54
C GLN A 66 -14.14 17.71 -14.28
N PRO A 67 -15.10 18.18 -13.46
CA PRO A 67 -16.30 17.42 -13.12
C PRO A 67 -17.16 17.10 -14.36
N ASN A 68 -17.14 17.98 -15.36
CA ASN A 68 -17.87 17.79 -16.63
C ASN A 68 -17.20 16.82 -17.61
N CYS A 69 -15.97 16.37 -17.35
CA CYS A 69 -15.29 15.36 -18.17
C CYS A 69 -15.60 13.93 -17.72
N HIS A 70 -16.30 13.75 -16.59
CA HIS A 70 -16.72 12.42 -16.20
C HIS A 70 -17.74 11.88 -17.21
N PRO A 71 -17.55 10.66 -17.77
CA PRO A 71 -18.41 10.13 -18.85
C PRO A 71 -19.90 10.08 -18.49
N LEU A 72 -20.22 9.87 -17.21
CA LEU A 72 -21.61 9.92 -16.74
C LEU A 72 -22.18 11.35 -16.77
N ILE A 73 -21.39 12.36 -16.40
CA ILE A 73 -21.81 13.76 -16.44
C ILE A 73 -21.95 14.24 -17.89
N GLN A 74 -21.07 13.80 -18.80
CA GLN A 74 -21.24 14.05 -20.23
C GLN A 74 -22.56 13.49 -20.77
N LYS A 75 -22.90 12.24 -20.43
CA LYS A 75 -24.19 11.63 -20.84
C LYS A 75 -25.39 12.36 -20.26
N ILE A 76 -25.30 12.85 -19.02
CA ILE A 76 -26.38 13.64 -18.40
C ILE A 76 -26.55 14.95 -19.17
N ASN A 77 -25.45 15.66 -19.46
CA ASN A 77 -25.48 16.91 -20.23
C ASN A 77 -26.03 16.68 -21.64
N GLU A 78 -25.64 15.60 -22.33
CA GLU A 78 -26.18 15.22 -23.64
C GLU A 78 -27.69 14.96 -23.58
N TRP A 79 -28.16 14.19 -22.59
CA TRP A 79 -29.58 13.92 -22.40
C TRP A 79 -30.38 15.19 -22.08
N GLU A 80 -29.82 16.10 -21.28
CA GLU A 80 -30.43 17.39 -20.96
C GLU A 80 -30.58 18.25 -22.22
N GLN A 81 -29.51 18.38 -23.02
CA GLN A 81 -29.53 19.12 -24.28
C GLN A 81 -30.53 18.53 -25.28
N GLU A 82 -30.56 17.20 -25.43
CA GLU A 82 -31.56 16.54 -26.29
C GLU A 82 -32.99 16.80 -25.83
N SER A 83 -33.25 16.80 -24.54
CA SER A 83 -34.59 17.01 -23.98
C SER A 83 -35.06 18.44 -24.20
N ILE A 84 -34.17 19.42 -24.00
CA ILE A 84 -34.44 20.83 -24.31
C ILE A 84 -34.77 20.99 -25.80
N ASN A 85 -33.96 20.41 -26.69
CA ASN A 85 -34.17 20.50 -28.13
C ASN A 85 -35.47 19.82 -28.60
N LYS A 86 -35.94 18.77 -27.93
CA LYS A 86 -37.21 18.09 -28.26
C LYS A 86 -38.45 18.86 -27.80
N MET A 87 -38.30 19.81 -26.89
CA MET A 87 -39.40 20.65 -26.37
C MET A 87 -39.50 22.02 -27.07
N HIS A 88 -38.59 22.31 -28.01
CA HIS A 88 -38.58 23.51 -28.85
C HIS A 88 -39.02 23.17 -30.28
#